data_AF-A0A9E5QBM7-F1
#
_entry.id   AF-A0A9E5QBM7-F1
#
_cell.length_a   1.000
_cell.length_b   1.000
_cell.length_c   1.000
_cell.angle_alpha   90.00
_cell.angle_beta   90.00
_cell.angle_gamma   90.00
#
_symmetry.space_group_name_H-M   'P 1'
#
loop_
_entity.id
_entity.type
_entity.pdbx_description
1 polymer ?
#
loop_
_entity_poly.entity_id
_entity_poly.type
_entity_poly.pdbx_seq_one_letter_code
_entity_poly.pdbx_strand_id
1 'polypeptide(L)'
;PVLIIILFSLIIPVTHLRGDIDPDSKKGQTKFAKPTQEATLDWKVHNVGKIRQVVTNTGGINAVPEFNTEQGLHDYPGLLNCEFPPGSSVEHLFEAGIKVGSIQDGDTLVTVSNWNNQHINFEFFPTNSPNDTVWVVNKGDSVDIPYWPGYYKAIGDQDFVCKYSDYNVTNISIHTPLYIDVIQ
;
A
#
# COMPACT_ATOMS: atom_id res chain seq x y z
N PRO A 1 -6.86 -11.46 16.49
CA PRO A 1 -6.96 -10.45 15.42
C PRO A 1 -7.54 -9.13 15.97
N VAL A 2 -6.70 -8.10 16.02
CA VAL A 2 -7.14 -6.72 16.28
C VAL A 2 -7.49 -6.10 14.93
N LEU A 3 -8.65 -5.46 14.84
CA LEU A 3 -9.10 -4.74 13.65
C LEU A 3 -8.76 -3.26 13.77
N ILE A 4 -8.02 -2.72 12.80
CA ILE A 4 -7.71 -1.29 12.70
C ILE A 4 -8.39 -0.75 11.45
N ILE A 5 -9.22 0.29 11.62
CA ILE A 5 -9.84 1.05 10.52
C ILE A 5 -9.11 2.39 10.42
N ILE A 6 -8.44 2.65 9.31
CA ILE A 6 -7.71 3.90 9.06
C ILE A 6 -8.49 4.73 8.04
N LEU A 7 -9.13 5.81 8.50
CA LEU A 7 -9.76 6.79 7.61
C LEU A 7 -8.75 7.90 7.30
N PHE A 8 -8.24 7.96 6.06
CA PHE A 8 -7.33 9.03 5.65
C PHE A 8 -8.08 10.32 5.29
N SER A 9 -7.70 11.43 5.92
CA SER A 9 -7.73 12.75 5.29
C SER A 9 -6.29 13.09 4.89
N LEU A 10 -6.04 13.34 3.60
CA LEU A 10 -4.70 13.67 3.09
C LEU A 10 -4.13 14.90 3.82
N ILE A 11 -3.13 14.70 4.68
CA ILE A 11 -2.25 15.77 5.17
C ILE A 11 -0.89 15.48 4.59
N ILE A 12 -0.41 16.36 3.70
CA ILE A 12 0.90 16.26 3.05
C ILE A 12 1.92 17.06 3.87
N PRO A 13 2.80 16.42 4.67
CA PRO A 13 4.02 17.08 5.10
C PRO A 13 5.03 17.09 3.93
N VAL A 14 5.35 18.28 3.42
CA VAL A 14 6.48 18.45 2.50
C VAL A 14 7.77 18.36 3.32
N THR A 15 8.51 17.26 3.19
CA THR A 15 9.89 17.17 3.69
C THR A 15 10.86 17.17 2.51
N HIS A 16 11.77 18.15 2.49
CA HIS A 16 12.92 18.13 1.59
C HIS A 16 13.94 17.12 2.13
N LEU A 17 14.03 15.94 1.52
CA LEU A 17 15.10 14.98 1.82
C LEU A 17 16.22 15.15 0.78
N ARG A 18 17.38 15.64 1.26
CA ARG A 18 18.64 15.59 0.52
C ARG A 18 19.29 14.26 0.90
N GLY A 19 19.17 13.25 0.04
CA GLY A 19 19.77 11.94 0.26
C GLY A 19 21.18 11.88 -0.32
N ASP A 20 22.20 11.82 0.53
CA ASP A 20 23.52 11.35 0.13
C ASP A 20 23.45 9.82 -0.07
N ILE A 21 23.84 9.35 -1.26
CA ILE A 21 23.80 7.93 -1.62
C ILE A 21 25.04 7.24 -1.03
N ASP A 22 24.84 6.28 -0.13
CA ASP A 22 25.88 5.36 0.33
C ASP A 22 26.21 4.34 -0.77
N PRO A 23 27.45 4.35 -1.32
CA PRO A 23 27.87 3.47 -2.40
C PRO A 23 27.95 1.97 -2.03
N ASP A 24 27.88 1.59 -0.74
CA ASP A 24 27.97 0.19 -0.30
C ASP A 24 26.62 -0.56 -0.27
N SER A 25 25.50 0.11 -0.58
CA SER A 25 24.15 -0.49 -0.61
C SER A 25 23.91 -1.57 -1.69
N LYS A 26 24.90 -1.88 -2.53
CA LYS A 26 24.77 -2.79 -3.69
C LYS A 26 24.99 -4.28 -3.40
N LYS A 27 25.25 -4.69 -2.15
CA LYS A 27 25.52 -6.10 -1.83
C LYS A 27 24.30 -6.77 -1.19
N GLY A 28 23.45 -7.36 -2.04
CA GLY A 28 22.46 -8.35 -1.63
C GLY A 28 21.03 -8.09 -2.08
N GLN A 29 20.79 -7.81 -3.36
CA GLN A 29 19.42 -7.77 -3.89
C GLN A 29 18.91 -9.19 -4.11
N THR A 30 18.27 -9.75 -3.09
CA THR A 30 17.45 -10.94 -3.22
C THR A 30 16.17 -10.57 -3.96
N LYS A 31 15.81 -11.39 -4.96
CA LYS A 31 14.48 -11.43 -5.60
C LYS A 31 13.40 -11.27 -4.52
N PHE A 32 12.35 -10.49 -4.79
CA PHE A 32 11.20 -10.39 -3.88
C PHE A 32 10.82 -11.78 -3.38
N ALA A 33 10.54 -11.89 -2.09
CA ALA A 33 9.92 -13.09 -1.56
C ALA A 33 8.63 -13.31 -2.36
N LYS A 34 8.61 -14.36 -3.20
CA LYS A 34 7.36 -14.77 -3.83
C LYS A 34 6.42 -15.16 -2.69
N PRO A 35 5.23 -14.56 -2.61
CA PRO A 35 4.24 -14.98 -1.63
C PRO A 35 4.13 -16.50 -1.60
N THR A 36 4.29 -17.11 -0.43
CA THR A 36 4.06 -18.56 -0.25
C THR A 36 2.60 -18.95 -0.47
N GLN A 37 1.71 -17.95 -0.51
CA GLN A 37 0.29 -18.04 -0.82
C GLN A 37 -0.05 -17.03 -1.92
N GLU A 38 -0.85 -17.42 -2.92
CA GLU A 38 -1.37 -16.49 -3.93
C GLU A 38 -2.08 -15.31 -3.23
N ALA A 39 -1.84 -14.08 -3.69
CA ALA A 39 -2.50 -12.88 -3.20
C ALA A 39 -3.26 -12.23 -4.35
N THR A 40 -4.49 -11.79 -4.12
CA THR A 40 -5.26 -11.04 -5.11
C THR A 40 -4.80 -9.59 -5.11
N LEU A 41 -3.63 -9.34 -5.68
CA LEU A 41 -3.06 -8.00 -5.80
C LEU A 41 -3.92 -7.14 -6.72
N ASP A 42 -4.18 -5.92 -6.28
CA ASP A 42 -5.01 -4.99 -7.03
C ASP A 42 -4.59 -3.55 -6.77
N TRP A 43 -4.79 -2.74 -7.80
CA TRP A 43 -4.54 -1.30 -7.79
C TRP A 43 -5.70 -0.57 -8.45
N LYS A 44 -5.93 0.66 -8.00
CA LYS A 44 -6.87 1.61 -8.61
C LYS A 44 -6.25 2.99 -8.64
N VAL A 45 -6.85 3.88 -9.41
CA VAL A 45 -6.38 5.27 -9.55
C VAL A 45 -7.48 6.20 -9.09
N HIS A 46 -7.19 6.97 -8.04
CA HIS A 46 -7.97 8.15 -7.70
C HIS A 46 -7.91 9.12 -8.88
N ASN A 47 -9.06 9.47 -9.43
CA ASN A 47 -9.16 10.29 -10.64
C ASN A 47 -10.26 11.36 -10.57
N VAL A 48 -10.81 11.59 -9.38
CA VAL A 48 -11.73 12.69 -9.12
C VAL A 48 -10.95 13.93 -8.65
N GLY A 49 -11.32 15.11 -9.15
CA GLY A 49 -10.64 16.36 -8.80
C GLY A 49 -9.37 16.62 -9.63
N LYS A 50 -8.34 17.17 -8.98
CA LYS A 50 -7.11 17.64 -9.67
C LYS A 50 -5.88 16.78 -9.41
N ILE A 51 -5.99 15.71 -8.63
CA ILE A 51 -4.86 14.81 -8.33
C ILE A 51 -5.22 13.43 -8.87
N ARG A 52 -4.27 12.85 -9.60
CA ARG A 52 -4.28 11.44 -9.98
C ARG A 52 -3.38 10.68 -9.03
N GLN A 53 -3.89 9.71 -8.27
CA GLN A 53 -3.11 8.96 -7.28
C GLN A 53 -3.40 7.47 -7.38
N VAL A 54 -2.38 6.63 -7.50
CA VAL A 54 -2.49 5.18 -7.39
C VAL A 54 -2.71 4.79 -5.93
N VAL A 55 -3.59 3.82 -5.70
CA VAL A 55 -3.83 3.16 -4.41
C VAL A 55 -3.74 1.65 -4.62
N THR A 56 -3.06 0.95 -3.72
CA THR A 56 -2.92 -0.52 -3.78
C THR A 56 -3.56 -1.18 -2.57
N ASN A 57 -3.91 -2.46 -2.69
CA ASN A 57 -4.33 -3.29 -1.55
C ASN A 57 -3.14 -3.91 -0.79
N THR A 58 -1.97 -3.29 -0.86
CA THR A 58 -0.78 -3.64 -0.05
C THR A 58 -0.44 -2.52 0.95
N GLY A 59 -1.39 -1.62 1.21
CA GLY A 59 -1.24 -0.47 2.10
C GLY A 59 -0.38 0.66 1.56
N GLY A 60 0.01 0.57 0.28
CA GLY A 60 0.82 1.55 -0.41
C GLY A 60 0.01 2.41 -1.37
N ILE A 61 0.68 3.46 -1.85
CA ILE A 61 0.19 4.30 -2.96
C ILE A 61 1.15 4.24 -4.16
N ASN A 62 1.90 3.14 -4.25
CA ASN A 62 2.90 2.84 -5.26
C ASN A 62 2.62 1.48 -5.92
N ALA A 63 2.21 1.51 -7.18
CA ALA A 63 2.09 0.30 -8.01
C ALA A 63 3.21 0.19 -9.05
N VAL A 64 3.89 1.30 -9.37
CA VAL A 64 5.05 1.30 -10.26
C VAL A 64 6.21 0.54 -9.59
N PRO A 65 6.92 -0.36 -10.31
CA PRO A 65 8.12 -1.01 -9.81
C PRO A 65 9.19 -0.02 -9.36
N GLU A 66 9.92 -0.33 -8.30
CA GLU A 66 11.15 0.40 -7.96
C GLU A 66 12.21 0.20 -9.04
N PHE A 67 13.10 1.20 -9.20
CA PHE A 67 14.14 1.29 -10.25
C PHE A 67 15.11 0.09 -10.33
N ASN A 68 15.06 -0.85 -9.38
CA ASN A 68 15.94 -2.01 -9.28
C ASN A 68 15.18 -3.35 -9.27
N THR A 69 13.86 -3.32 -9.45
CA THR A 69 13.03 -4.52 -9.45
C THR A 69 12.39 -4.69 -10.81
N GLU A 70 12.91 -5.61 -11.63
CA GLU A 70 12.47 -5.84 -13.01
C GLU A 70 11.00 -6.28 -13.15
N GLN A 71 10.30 -6.52 -12.03
CA GLN A 71 8.90 -6.92 -11.95
C GLN A 71 8.24 -6.11 -10.84
N GLY A 72 7.31 -5.22 -11.19
CA GLY A 72 6.46 -4.57 -10.19
C GLY A 72 5.62 -5.61 -9.47
N LEU A 73 5.36 -5.41 -8.18
CA LEU A 73 4.45 -6.27 -7.43
C LEU A 73 3.06 -6.27 -8.09
N HIS A 74 2.66 -5.10 -8.59
CA HIS A 74 1.39 -4.86 -9.28
C HIS A 74 1.61 -4.82 -10.80
N ASP A 75 0.62 -5.25 -11.57
CA ASP A 75 0.62 -5.23 -13.05
C ASP A 75 0.22 -3.85 -13.63
N TYR A 76 0.59 -2.77 -12.93
CA TYR A 76 0.18 -1.43 -13.28
C TYR A 76 0.89 -0.90 -14.54
N PRO A 77 0.16 -0.50 -15.60
CA PRO A 77 0.75 -0.08 -16.86
C PRO A 77 1.19 1.38 -16.89
N GLY A 78 0.87 2.17 -15.86
CA GLY A 78 1.24 3.59 -15.79
C GLY A 78 2.67 3.79 -15.29
N LEU A 79 3.24 4.96 -15.59
CA LEU A 79 4.61 5.31 -15.19
C LEU A 79 4.69 6.20 -13.94
N LEU A 80 3.56 6.81 -13.54
CA LEU A 80 3.50 7.75 -12.42
C LEU A 80 2.49 7.25 -11.39
N ASN A 81 2.86 7.28 -10.11
CA ASN A 81 1.98 6.96 -8.99
C ASN A 81 1.10 8.14 -8.61
N CYS A 82 1.66 9.35 -8.56
CA CYS A 82 0.93 10.58 -8.23
C CYS A 82 1.22 11.71 -9.20
N GLU A 83 0.20 12.26 -9.85
CA GLU A 83 0.34 13.32 -10.84
C GLU A 83 -0.58 14.50 -10.55
N PHE A 84 0.00 15.70 -10.60
CA PHE A 84 -0.73 16.96 -10.51
C PHE A 84 -0.15 18.00 -11.50
N PRO A 85 -0.99 18.75 -12.23
CA PRO A 85 -2.33 18.31 -12.66
C PRO A 85 -2.24 17.03 -13.52
N PRO A 86 -3.33 16.27 -13.71
CA PRO A 86 -3.32 15.09 -14.56
C PRO A 86 -2.89 15.43 -15.99
N GLY A 87 -2.03 14.61 -16.59
CA GLY A 87 -1.41 14.85 -17.90
C GLY A 87 -0.20 15.78 -17.90
N SER A 88 0.29 16.23 -16.74
CA SER A 88 1.51 17.04 -16.63
C SER A 88 2.80 16.25 -16.91
N SER A 89 2.74 14.93 -16.85
CA SER A 89 3.91 14.04 -16.82
C SER A 89 4.86 14.29 -15.65
N VAL A 90 4.39 14.92 -14.57
CA VAL A 90 5.20 15.24 -13.38
C VAL A 90 4.71 14.42 -12.18
N GLU A 91 5.56 13.50 -11.73
CA GLU A 91 5.32 12.76 -10.49
C GLU A 91 5.56 13.65 -9.27
N HIS A 92 4.60 13.68 -8.35
CA HIS A 92 4.69 14.46 -7.11
C HIS A 92 4.91 13.56 -5.87
N LEU A 93 4.53 12.30 -5.98
CA LEU A 93 4.69 11.30 -4.92
C LEU A 93 4.93 9.94 -5.58
N PHE A 94 6.15 9.43 -5.40
CA PHE A 94 6.55 8.14 -5.94
C PHE A 94 6.10 7.00 -5.01
N GLU A 95 6.40 7.12 -3.72
CA GLU A 95 6.14 6.07 -2.73
C GLU A 95 5.63 6.68 -1.43
N ALA A 96 4.58 6.07 -0.88
CA ALA A 96 4.22 6.18 0.52
C ALA A 96 3.37 4.97 0.91
N GLY A 97 3.15 4.82 2.19
CA GLY A 97 2.11 3.93 2.69
C GLY A 97 2.11 3.86 4.20
N ILE A 98 1.26 2.97 4.70
CA ILE A 98 0.98 2.92 6.13
C ILE A 98 2.08 2.21 6.92
N LYS A 99 2.21 2.62 8.18
CA LYS A 99 3.02 1.93 9.19
C LYS A 99 2.16 1.68 10.40
N VAL A 100 2.04 0.43 10.81
CA VAL A 100 1.24 0.04 11.98
C VAL A 100 2.18 -0.51 13.04
N GLY A 101 2.26 0.18 14.17
CA GLY A 101 3.06 -0.24 15.31
C GLY A 101 2.21 -0.92 16.38
N SER A 102 2.80 -1.88 17.09
CA SER A 102 2.22 -2.45 18.31
C SER A 102 3.30 -2.81 19.32
N ILE A 103 2.88 -3.02 20.58
CA ILE A 103 3.74 -3.55 21.63
C ILE A 103 3.34 -5.02 21.85
N GLN A 104 4.25 -5.95 21.61
CA GLN A 104 4.07 -7.39 21.85
C GLN A 104 5.20 -7.92 22.72
N ASP A 105 4.86 -8.63 23.79
CA ASP A 105 5.83 -9.20 24.74
C ASP A 105 6.88 -8.22 25.26
N GLY A 106 6.53 -6.93 25.35
CA GLY A 106 7.41 -5.86 25.81
C GLY A 106 8.34 -5.28 24.75
N ASP A 107 8.28 -5.75 23.51
CA ASP A 107 9.01 -5.19 22.37
C ASP A 107 8.11 -4.30 21.49
N THR A 108 8.71 -3.34 20.78
CA THR A 108 8.04 -2.48 19.81
C THR A 108 8.22 -3.06 18.41
N LEU A 109 7.12 -3.54 17.84
CA LEU A 109 7.09 -4.11 16.50
C LEU A 109 6.32 -3.19 15.55
N VAL A 110 6.74 -3.14 14.29
CA VAL A 110 6.11 -2.29 13.26
C VAL A 110 5.98 -3.09 11.98
N THR A 111 4.79 -3.06 11.39
CA THR A 111 4.55 -3.53 10.02
C THR A 111 4.43 -2.35 9.06
N VAL A 112 5.04 -2.44 7.88
CA VAL A 112 5.07 -1.41 6.85
C VAL A 112 4.62 -1.91 5.48
N SER A 113 3.88 -1.08 4.74
CA SER A 113 3.45 -1.40 3.37
C SER A 113 4.61 -1.40 2.38
N ASN A 114 5.45 -0.37 2.42
CA ASN A 114 6.75 -0.22 1.77
C ASN A 114 7.40 1.04 2.39
N TRP A 115 8.72 1.15 2.42
CA TRP A 115 9.43 2.29 3.03
C TRP A 115 10.35 2.99 2.03
N ASN A 116 11.19 2.25 1.29
CA ASN A 116 12.19 2.78 0.36
C ASN A 116 13.01 1.63 -0.28
N ASN A 117 13.96 2.00 -1.14
CA ASN A 117 14.99 1.13 -1.73
C ASN A 117 15.82 0.26 -0.75
N GLN A 118 15.76 0.49 0.57
CA GLN A 118 16.44 -0.33 1.59
C GLN A 118 15.51 -1.39 2.19
N HIS A 119 14.20 -1.20 2.09
CA HIS A 119 13.18 -2.14 2.55
C HIS A 119 12.19 -2.45 1.43
N ILE A 120 12.71 -3.14 0.40
CA ILE A 120 11.96 -3.50 -0.81
C ILE A 120 10.80 -4.48 -0.56
N ASN A 121 10.68 -5.07 0.63
CA ASN A 121 9.64 -6.05 0.92
C ASN A 121 8.38 -5.33 1.40
N PHE A 122 7.27 -5.55 0.69
CA PHE A 122 5.96 -5.28 1.23
C PHE A 122 5.69 -6.26 2.37
N GLU A 123 5.16 -5.80 3.49
CA GLU A 123 4.78 -6.69 4.60
C GLU A 123 3.27 -6.92 4.66
N PHE A 124 2.48 -6.02 4.08
CA PHE A 124 1.04 -6.16 3.95
C PHE A 124 0.63 -6.80 2.63
N PHE A 125 -0.19 -7.85 2.72
CA PHE A 125 -0.79 -8.50 1.57
C PHE A 125 -2.28 -8.78 1.78
N PRO A 126 -3.11 -8.68 0.72
CA PRO A 126 -4.48 -9.21 0.76
C PRO A 126 -4.43 -10.75 0.82
N THR A 127 -5.59 -11.39 1.02
CA THR A 127 -5.69 -12.85 0.80
C THR A 127 -5.81 -13.16 -0.69
N ASN A 128 -6.05 -14.43 -1.06
CA ASN A 128 -6.44 -14.84 -2.42
C ASN A 128 -7.95 -14.68 -2.70
N SER A 129 -8.70 -14.09 -1.77
CA SER A 129 -10.11 -13.82 -1.96
C SER A 129 -10.30 -12.75 -3.04
N PRO A 130 -11.18 -12.95 -4.03
CA PRO A 130 -11.49 -11.92 -5.02
C PRO A 130 -12.15 -10.68 -4.39
N ASN A 131 -12.67 -10.78 -3.16
CA ASN A 131 -13.26 -9.66 -2.43
C ASN A 131 -12.21 -8.78 -1.72
N ASP A 132 -10.96 -9.23 -1.61
CA ASP A 132 -9.85 -8.44 -1.04
C ASP A 132 -9.20 -7.53 -2.11
N THR A 133 -10.02 -7.04 -3.03
CA THR A 133 -9.71 -6.04 -4.07
C THR A 133 -9.70 -4.62 -3.46
N VAL A 134 -9.26 -3.64 -4.25
CA VAL A 134 -9.48 -2.22 -3.95
C VAL A 134 -10.88 -1.82 -4.43
N TRP A 135 -11.81 -1.70 -3.48
CA TRP A 135 -13.18 -1.24 -3.74
C TRP A 135 -13.17 0.26 -4.01
N VAL A 136 -13.79 0.68 -5.11
CA VAL A 136 -13.98 2.11 -5.44
C VAL A 136 -15.41 2.50 -5.13
N VAL A 137 -15.59 3.48 -4.25
CA VAL A 137 -16.93 3.93 -3.82
C VAL A 137 -17.04 5.41 -4.08
N ASN A 138 -17.91 5.82 -5.01
CA ASN A 138 -18.08 7.23 -5.34
C ASN A 138 -19.18 7.85 -4.50
N LYS A 139 -19.19 9.17 -4.45
CA LYS A 139 -20.22 9.92 -3.71
C LYS A 139 -21.64 9.51 -4.08
N GLY A 140 -22.41 9.20 -3.05
CA GLY A 140 -23.80 8.75 -3.19
C GLY A 140 -23.94 7.23 -3.33
N ASP A 141 -22.85 6.52 -3.58
CA ASP A 141 -22.85 5.06 -3.61
C ASP A 141 -22.93 4.48 -2.19
N SER A 142 -23.52 3.30 -2.10
CA SER A 142 -23.47 2.46 -0.92
C SER A 142 -23.21 1.02 -1.35
N VAL A 143 -22.15 0.43 -0.82
CA VAL A 143 -21.65 -0.89 -1.26
C VAL A 143 -21.58 -1.85 -0.08
N ASP A 144 -21.88 -3.12 -0.36
CA ASP A 144 -21.75 -4.22 0.61
C ASP A 144 -20.34 -4.82 0.47
N ILE A 145 -19.44 -4.39 1.34
CA ILE A 145 -18.05 -4.88 1.36
C ILE A 145 -17.97 -5.98 2.42
N PRO A 146 -17.59 -7.23 2.08
CA PRO A 146 -17.77 -8.39 2.95
C PRO A 146 -17.12 -8.31 4.35
N TYR A 147 -16.07 -7.51 4.49
CA TYR A 147 -15.35 -7.30 5.75
C TYR A 147 -15.68 -5.97 6.44
N TRP A 148 -16.57 -5.15 5.87
CA TRP A 148 -17.04 -3.91 6.46
C TRP A 148 -18.33 -4.14 7.25
N PRO A 149 -18.49 -3.55 8.45
CA PRO A 149 -19.74 -3.67 9.20
C PRO A 149 -20.89 -2.94 8.49
N GLY A 150 -21.80 -3.70 7.89
CA GLY A 150 -22.93 -3.19 7.12
C GLY A 150 -22.49 -2.60 5.77
N TYR A 151 -23.32 -1.74 5.19
CA TYR A 151 -22.97 -1.08 3.94
C TYR A 151 -21.99 0.07 4.18
N TYR A 152 -20.89 0.08 3.45
CA TYR A 152 -20.03 1.25 3.36
C TYR A 152 -20.76 2.34 2.57
N LYS A 153 -20.65 3.59 3.02
CA LYS A 153 -21.18 4.77 2.33
C LYS A 153 -20.02 5.70 2.08
N ALA A 154 -19.88 6.17 0.84
CA ALA A 154 -18.83 7.12 0.49
C ALA A 154 -18.89 8.36 1.40
N ILE A 155 -17.73 8.71 1.95
CA ILE A 155 -17.45 9.93 2.71
C ILE A 155 -16.90 10.98 1.74
N GLY A 156 -15.98 10.60 0.85
CA GLY A 156 -15.37 11.46 -0.16
C GLY A 156 -16.13 11.51 -1.48
N ASP A 157 -15.58 12.26 -2.44
CA ASP A 157 -16.08 12.22 -3.81
C ASP A 157 -15.73 10.87 -4.49
N GLN A 158 -14.62 10.24 -4.08
CA GLN A 158 -14.19 8.90 -4.45
C GLN A 158 -13.33 8.31 -3.32
N ASP A 159 -13.81 7.22 -2.73
CA ASP A 159 -13.12 6.49 -1.68
C ASP A 159 -12.57 5.17 -2.20
N PHE A 160 -11.48 4.73 -1.59
CA PHE A 160 -10.86 3.43 -1.85
C PHE A 160 -10.88 2.65 -0.55
N VAL A 161 -11.55 1.48 -0.56
CA VAL A 161 -11.61 0.59 0.59
C VAL A 161 -10.89 -0.71 0.26
N CYS A 162 -9.93 -1.11 1.07
CA CYS A 162 -9.21 -2.37 0.89
C CYS A 162 -8.85 -3.03 2.22
N LYS A 163 -8.64 -4.35 2.17
CA LYS A 163 -8.21 -5.16 3.31
C LYS A 163 -6.89 -5.84 3.00
N TYR A 164 -5.99 -5.83 3.97
CA TYR A 164 -4.73 -6.56 3.91
C TYR A 164 -4.25 -6.90 5.33
N SER A 165 -3.29 -7.81 5.41
CA SER A 165 -2.71 -8.26 6.66
C SER A 165 -1.22 -8.54 6.52
N ASP A 166 -0.55 -8.68 7.65
CA ASP A 166 0.89 -8.88 7.72
C ASP A 166 1.34 -10.32 7.96
N TYR A 167 0.37 -11.23 7.89
CA TYR A 167 0.53 -12.66 8.14
C TYR A 167 0.06 -13.53 6.97
N ASN A 168 -0.46 -12.93 5.90
CA ASN A 168 -0.83 -13.64 4.67
C ASN A 168 0.41 -14.14 3.90
N VAL A 169 1.52 -13.38 3.98
CA VAL A 169 2.81 -13.74 3.39
C VAL A 169 3.86 -13.69 4.49
N THR A 170 4.38 -14.85 4.88
CA THR A 170 5.22 -15.01 6.07
C THR A 170 6.70 -15.28 5.75
N ASN A 171 7.06 -15.38 4.48
CA ASN A 171 8.43 -15.63 4.03
C ASN A 171 9.25 -14.36 3.80
N ILE A 172 9.03 -13.34 4.62
CA ILE A 172 9.76 -12.06 4.57
C ILE A 172 10.86 -12.11 5.63
N SER A 173 12.12 -12.18 5.19
CA SER A 173 13.27 -12.58 6.02
C SER A 173 13.53 -11.72 7.27
N ILE A 174 13.00 -10.51 7.33
CA ILE A 174 13.26 -9.53 8.40
C ILE A 174 11.98 -9.06 9.09
N HIS A 175 10.85 -9.71 8.79
CA HIS A 175 9.53 -9.33 9.34
C HIS A 175 9.08 -10.32 10.42
N THR A 176 8.57 -9.78 11.53
CA THR A 176 7.84 -10.54 12.54
C THR A 176 6.39 -10.06 12.52
N PRO A 177 5.44 -10.87 11.99
CA PRO A 177 4.05 -10.47 11.89
C PRO A 177 3.45 -10.08 13.23
N LEU A 178 2.72 -8.96 13.24
CA LEU A 178 1.85 -8.51 14.32
C LEU A 178 0.55 -9.32 14.38
N TYR A 179 0.20 -10.04 13.31
CA TYR A 179 -1.06 -10.77 13.14
C TYR A 179 -2.29 -9.85 13.14
N ILE A 180 -2.20 -8.77 12.37
CA ILE A 180 -3.23 -7.72 12.29
C ILE A 180 -3.97 -7.73 10.95
N ASP A 181 -5.27 -7.48 11.02
CA ASP A 181 -6.07 -7.13 9.84
C ASP A 181 -6.18 -5.60 9.77
N VAL A 182 -5.84 -5.03 8.62
CA VAL A 182 -6.01 -3.61 8.34
C VAL A 182 -7.11 -3.43 7.31
N ILE A 183 -8.04 -2.52 7.61
CA ILE A 183 -8.98 -1.99 6.63
C ILE A 183 -8.64 -0.51 6.43
N GLN A 184 -8.31 -0.16 5.19
CA GLN A 184 -8.08 1.20 4.72
C GLN A 184 -9.27 1.67 3.90
#